data_AF-A0A9W8NR97-F1
#
_entry.id   AF-A0A9W8NR97-F1
#
_cell.length_a   1.000
_cell.length_b   1.000
_cell.length_c   1.000
_cell.angle_alpha   90.00
_cell.angle_beta   90.00
_cell.angle_gamma   90.00
#
_symmetry.space_group_name_H-M   'P 1'
#
loop_
_entity.id
_entity.type
_entity.pdbx_description
1 polymer ?
#
loop_
_entity_poly.entity_id
_entity_poly.type
_entity_poly.pdbx_seq_one_letter_code
_entity_poly.pdbx_strand_id
1 'polypeptide(L)'
;MPMGPSEKFFAEVSECDAAGKPVYKANGKVSKVKVQMGPAMFANGEPQPLYFPIGHPQAGWFKGIKNILHERDISTEGKKLECKSFKCLPDATDCCMRRILFNEPDFANVESILQSQCRDMGVQVVFLPKFHCELNPIEQCWGYSKCHEEVTMAARLSGSGRIL
;
A
#
# COMPACT_ATOMS: atom_id res chain seq x y z
N MET A 1 14.98 -2.90 1.00
CA MET A 1 15.63 -3.34 -0.25
C MET A 1 17.13 -3.16 -0.10
N PRO A 2 17.95 -4.16 -0.46
CA PRO A 2 19.41 -4.07 -0.41
C PRO A 2 19.95 -3.12 -1.50
N MET A 3 21.18 -2.62 -1.30
CA MET A 3 21.86 -1.76 -2.28
C MET A 3 22.19 -2.52 -3.56
N GLY A 4 22.81 -3.70 -3.43
CA GLY A 4 23.21 -4.54 -4.56
C GLY A 4 22.40 -5.85 -4.65
N PRO A 5 22.82 -6.75 -5.55
CA PRO A 5 22.16 -8.03 -5.77
C PRO A 5 21.99 -8.85 -4.49
N SER A 6 20.84 -9.51 -4.33
CA SER A 6 20.57 -10.34 -3.16
C SER A 6 19.69 -11.53 -3.47
N GLU A 7 20.16 -12.72 -3.10
CA GLU A 7 19.40 -13.97 -3.14
C GLU A 7 18.30 -14.03 -2.08
N LYS A 8 18.38 -13.22 -1.02
CA LYS A 8 17.53 -13.38 0.19
C LYS A 8 16.36 -12.40 0.25
N PHE A 9 16.23 -11.50 -0.73
CA PHE A 9 15.26 -10.42 -0.70
C PHE A 9 13.95 -10.78 -1.42
N PHE A 10 12.91 -11.07 -0.64
CA PHE A 10 11.58 -11.44 -1.11
C PHE A 10 10.50 -10.73 -0.31
N ALA A 11 9.29 -10.63 -0.87
CA ALA A 11 8.11 -10.21 -0.13
C ALA A 11 7.54 -11.39 0.66
N GLU A 12 7.16 -11.16 1.91
CA GLU A 12 6.42 -12.15 2.70
C GLU A 12 4.92 -11.91 2.52
N VAL A 13 4.23 -12.88 1.91
CA VAL A 13 2.78 -12.84 1.72
C VAL A 13 2.11 -13.96 2.48
N SER A 14 0.85 -13.76 2.86
CA SER A 14 0.05 -14.84 3.42
C SER A 14 -0.13 -15.94 2.37
N GLU A 15 0.11 -17.17 2.78
CA GLU A 15 -0.13 -18.34 1.95
C GLU A 15 -1.64 -18.56 1.81
N CYS A 16 -2.12 -18.70 0.58
CA CYS A 16 -3.52 -18.99 0.29
C CYS A 16 -3.64 -20.35 -0.39
N ASP A 17 -4.72 -21.07 -0.09
CA ASP A 17 -5.06 -22.32 -0.76
C ASP A 17 -5.65 -22.08 -2.17
N ALA A 18 -6.00 -23.17 -2.87
CA ALA A 18 -6.59 -23.10 -4.21
C ALA A 18 -7.92 -22.31 -4.28
N ALA A 19 -8.60 -22.11 -3.15
CA ALA A 19 -9.82 -21.32 -3.04
C ALA A 19 -9.55 -19.86 -2.62
N GLY A 20 -8.27 -19.47 -2.48
CA GLY A 20 -7.88 -18.13 -2.06
C GLY A 20 -7.99 -17.88 -0.55
N LYS A 21 -8.20 -18.92 0.25
CA LYS A 21 -8.35 -18.80 1.70
C LYS A 21 -6.98 -18.89 2.41
N PRO A 22 -6.73 -18.11 3.48
CA PRO A 22 -5.47 -18.18 4.19
C PRO A 22 -5.20 -19.57 4.77
N VAL A 23 -3.98 -20.08 4.58
CA VAL A 23 -3.49 -21.31 5.18
C VAL A 23 -2.97 -21.01 6.58
N TYR A 24 -3.26 -21.90 7.55
CA TYR A 24 -2.84 -21.75 8.94
C TYR A 24 -1.84 -22.83 9.33
N LYS A 25 -0.84 -22.46 10.12
CA LYS A 25 0.10 -23.39 10.75
C LYS A 25 -0.57 -24.11 11.91
N ALA A 26 0.03 -25.22 12.37
CA ALA A 26 -0.46 -26.00 13.52
C ALA A 26 -0.65 -25.19 14.82
N ASN A 27 0.01 -24.03 14.93
CA ASN A 27 -0.11 -23.10 16.07
C ASN A 27 -1.22 -22.04 15.90
N GLY A 28 -2.07 -22.15 14.87
CA GLY A 28 -3.16 -21.21 14.59
C GLY A 28 -2.73 -19.88 13.95
N LYS A 29 -1.43 -19.65 13.68
CA LYS A 29 -0.97 -18.45 12.96
C LYS A 29 -1.07 -18.66 11.45
N VAL A 30 -1.39 -17.58 10.72
CA VAL A 30 -1.39 -17.58 9.25
C VAL A 30 0.00 -17.95 8.73
N SER A 31 0.04 -18.88 7.78
CA SER A 31 1.25 -19.28 7.09
C SER A 31 1.70 -18.17 6.15
N LYS A 32 3.03 -18.01 6.04
CA LYS A 32 3.63 -16.99 5.19
C LYS A 32 4.62 -17.66 4.25
N VAL A 33 4.56 -17.26 2.99
CA VAL A 33 5.49 -17.68 1.95
C VAL A 33 6.28 -16.49 1.44
N LYS A 34 7.50 -16.75 0.96
CA LYS A 34 8.35 -15.76 0.33
C LYS A 34 8.13 -15.80 -1.16
N VAL A 35 7.73 -14.68 -1.74
CA VAL A 35 7.46 -14.53 -3.17
C VAL A 35 8.30 -13.40 -3.75
N GLN A 36 8.61 -13.51 -5.04
CA GLN A 36 9.20 -12.40 -5.78
C GLN A 36 8.17 -11.30 -5.92
N MET A 37 8.59 -10.06 -5.74
CA MET A 37 7.77 -8.90 -6.08
C MET A 37 7.53 -8.85 -7.60
N GLY A 38 6.37 -8.35 -8.00
CA GLY A 38 6.06 -8.06 -9.39
C GLY A 38 7.04 -7.04 -10.00
N PRO A 39 7.06 -6.93 -11.33
CA PRO A 39 7.88 -5.93 -12.02
C PRO A 39 7.44 -4.50 -11.64
N ALA A 40 8.41 -3.60 -11.64
CA ALA A 40 8.17 -2.16 -11.67
C ALA A 40 7.88 -1.73 -13.12
N MET A 41 7.68 -0.44 -13.38
CA MET A 41 7.37 0.07 -14.72
C MET A 41 8.37 1.15 -15.12
N PHE A 42 8.92 1.04 -16.32
CA PHE A 42 9.71 2.12 -16.94
C PHE A 42 8.78 3.24 -17.45
N ALA A 43 9.35 4.42 -17.69
CA ALA A 43 8.61 5.58 -18.21
C ALA A 43 7.98 5.36 -19.59
N ASN A 44 8.51 4.43 -20.38
CA ASN A 44 7.96 4.03 -21.68
C ASN A 44 6.81 3.01 -21.55
N GLY A 45 6.44 2.60 -20.33
CA GLY A 45 5.39 1.60 -20.08
C GLY A 45 5.88 0.15 -20.15
N GLU A 46 7.16 -0.11 -20.39
CA GLU A 46 7.70 -1.45 -20.37
C GLU A 46 7.89 -1.94 -18.92
N PRO A 47 7.66 -3.24 -18.64
CA PRO A 47 7.91 -3.79 -17.32
C PRO A 47 9.42 -3.79 -17.02
N GLN A 48 9.80 -3.34 -15.82
CA GLN A 48 11.14 -3.45 -15.27
C GLN A 48 11.20 -4.64 -14.30
N PRO A 49 11.85 -5.76 -14.66
CA PRO A 49 12.04 -6.87 -13.74
C PRO A 49 12.89 -6.45 -12.55
N LEU A 50 12.41 -6.69 -11.33
CA LEU A 50 13.15 -6.41 -10.08
C LEU A 50 14.12 -7.53 -9.71
N TYR A 51 13.98 -8.69 -10.34
CA TYR A 51 14.81 -9.87 -10.19
C TYR A 51 15.52 -10.18 -11.51
N PHE A 52 16.69 -10.80 -11.44
CA PHE A 52 17.38 -11.22 -12.66
C PHE A 52 16.62 -12.34 -13.37
N PRO A 53 16.48 -12.28 -14.71
CA PRO A 53 15.74 -13.26 -15.48
C PRO A 53 16.44 -14.62 -15.51
N ILE A 54 15.69 -15.64 -15.93
CA ILE A 54 16.22 -16.98 -16.21
C ILE A 54 17.32 -16.87 -17.29
N GLY A 55 18.44 -17.55 -17.08
CA GLY A 55 19.61 -17.49 -17.96
C GLY A 55 20.69 -16.48 -17.52
N HIS A 56 20.42 -15.62 -16.53
CA HIS A 56 21.45 -14.80 -15.90
C HIS A 56 22.25 -15.61 -14.85
N PRO A 57 23.56 -15.35 -14.64
CA PRO A 57 24.34 -16.02 -13.58
C PRO A 57 23.74 -15.89 -12.17
N GLN A 58 22.98 -14.82 -11.95
CA GLN A 58 22.28 -14.52 -10.68
C GLN A 58 20.75 -14.64 -10.84
N ALA A 59 20.27 -15.50 -11.73
CA ALA A 59 18.84 -15.68 -11.98
C ALA A 59 18.04 -15.84 -10.68
N GLY A 60 16.92 -15.13 -10.58
CA GLY A 60 16.05 -15.13 -9.41
C GLY A 60 16.55 -14.31 -8.22
N TRP A 61 17.76 -13.73 -8.26
CA TRP A 61 18.21 -12.77 -7.24
C TRP A 61 17.55 -11.43 -7.47
N PHE A 62 17.22 -10.73 -6.38
CA PHE A 62 16.81 -9.34 -6.45
C PHE A 62 17.99 -8.49 -6.95
N LYS A 63 17.77 -7.58 -7.91
CA LYS A 63 18.85 -6.80 -8.55
C LYS A 63 19.54 -5.81 -7.61
N GLY A 64 18.84 -5.31 -6.60
CA GLY A 64 19.32 -4.24 -5.73
C GLY A 64 18.95 -2.85 -6.24
N ILE A 65 18.81 -1.90 -5.33
CA ILE A 65 18.38 -0.52 -5.67
C ILE A 65 19.34 0.14 -6.66
N LYS A 66 20.66 -0.10 -6.52
CA LYS A 66 21.66 0.53 -7.40
C LYS A 66 21.46 0.12 -8.86
N ASN A 67 21.24 -1.15 -9.13
CA ASN A 67 20.99 -1.66 -10.48
C ASN A 67 19.66 -1.16 -11.03
N ILE A 68 18.61 -1.17 -10.20
CA ILE A 68 17.27 -0.69 -10.60
C ILE A 68 17.31 0.79 -11.01
N LEU A 69 18.03 1.64 -10.26
CA LEU A 69 18.20 3.06 -10.59
C LEU A 69 19.09 3.26 -11.82
N HIS A 70 20.15 2.47 -11.95
CA HIS A 70 21.03 2.53 -13.13
C HIS A 70 20.29 2.15 -14.43
N GLU A 71 19.41 1.15 -14.38
CA GLU A 71 18.53 0.78 -15.51
C GLU A 71 17.55 1.90 -15.91
N ARG A 72 17.34 2.90 -15.03
CA ARG A 72 16.50 4.07 -15.27
C ARG A 72 17.32 5.32 -15.63
N ASP A 73 18.61 5.17 -15.91
CA ASP A 73 19.53 6.28 -16.18
C ASP A 73 19.67 7.28 -15.01
N ILE A 74 19.44 6.82 -13.77
CA ILE A 74 19.56 7.64 -12.57
C ILE A 74 20.92 7.40 -11.90
N SER A 75 21.75 8.45 -11.84
CA SER A 75 23.06 8.37 -11.17
C SER A 75 22.92 8.18 -9.65
N THR A 76 23.71 7.26 -9.13
CA THR A 76 23.80 6.95 -7.68
C THR A 76 25.12 7.41 -7.07
N GLU A 77 25.94 8.16 -7.81
CA GLU A 77 27.24 8.63 -7.35
C GLU A 77 27.12 9.58 -6.15
N GLY A 78 27.94 9.35 -5.13
CA GLY A 78 27.88 10.11 -3.88
C GLY A 78 26.62 9.91 -3.04
N LYS A 79 25.64 9.11 -3.51
CA LYS A 79 24.41 8.82 -2.76
C LYS A 79 24.62 7.61 -1.85
N LYS A 80 24.17 7.74 -0.61
CA LYS A 80 24.02 6.62 0.33
C LYS A 80 22.76 5.81 0.00
N LEU A 81 22.68 4.56 0.48
CA LEU A 81 21.47 3.73 0.35
C LEU A 81 20.27 4.38 1.04
N GLU A 82 20.46 4.78 2.30
CA GLU A 82 19.41 5.33 3.16
C GLU A 82 19.95 6.39 4.11
N CYS A 83 19.09 7.33 4.50
CA CYS A 83 19.39 8.28 5.57
C CYS A 83 19.38 7.59 6.93
N LYS A 84 20.15 8.15 7.88
CA LYS A 84 20.26 7.62 9.25
C LYS A 84 18.85 7.46 9.84
N SER A 85 18.53 6.26 10.29
CA SER A 85 17.23 5.91 10.90
C SER A 85 16.02 6.23 10.01
N PHE A 86 16.16 6.19 8.69
CA PHE A 86 15.09 6.53 7.73
C PHE A 86 14.62 7.99 7.79
N LYS A 87 15.37 8.87 8.47
CA LYS A 87 15.02 10.28 8.61
C LYS A 87 15.68 11.08 7.51
N CYS A 88 14.98 11.18 6.38
CA CYS A 88 15.32 12.16 5.35
C CYS A 88 14.93 13.56 5.84
N LEU A 89 15.63 14.59 5.38
CA LEU A 89 15.17 15.96 5.58
C LEU A 89 13.77 16.11 4.95
N PRO A 90 12.87 16.89 5.58
CA PRO A 90 11.63 17.31 4.94
C PRO A 90 11.92 17.87 3.55
N ASP A 91 11.07 17.56 2.57
CA ASP A 91 11.16 18.00 1.17
C ASP A 91 12.36 17.50 0.35
N ALA A 92 13.32 16.81 0.96
CA ALA A 92 14.44 16.24 0.23
C ALA A 92 14.00 15.04 -0.61
N THR A 93 14.02 15.21 -1.94
CA THR A 93 13.58 14.20 -2.91
C THR A 93 14.67 13.25 -3.36
N ASP A 94 15.95 13.59 -3.15
CA ASP A 94 17.09 12.85 -3.72
C ASP A 94 18.22 12.55 -2.71
N CYS A 95 17.97 12.70 -1.41
CA CYS A 95 19.01 12.60 -0.37
C CYS A 95 19.66 11.20 -0.22
N CYS A 96 19.02 10.14 -0.72
CA CYS A 96 19.52 8.77 -0.70
C CYS A 96 18.83 7.93 -1.78
N MET A 97 19.46 6.84 -2.23
CA MET A 97 18.92 5.99 -3.30
C MET A 97 17.51 5.50 -3.00
N ARG A 98 17.22 5.16 -1.74
CA ARG A 98 15.88 4.70 -1.34
C ARG A 98 14.81 5.80 -1.44
N ARG A 99 15.18 7.06 -1.19
CA ARG A 99 14.28 8.21 -1.35
C ARG A 99 14.04 8.51 -2.83
N ILE A 100 15.08 8.43 -3.65
CA ILE A 100 14.96 8.57 -5.10
C ILE A 100 13.99 7.52 -5.65
N LEU A 101 14.24 6.23 -5.37
CA LEU A 101 13.38 5.14 -5.80
C LEU A 101 11.93 5.27 -5.31
N PHE A 102 11.73 5.75 -4.08
CA PHE A 102 10.39 5.96 -3.53
C PHE A 102 9.60 7.05 -4.28
N ASN A 103 10.28 8.07 -4.79
CA ASN A 103 9.67 9.19 -5.51
C ASN A 103 9.47 8.91 -7.00
N GLU A 104 9.97 7.78 -7.51
CA GLU A 104 9.68 7.35 -8.87
C GLU A 104 8.17 7.12 -9.05
N PRO A 105 7.59 7.51 -10.20
CA PRO A 105 6.14 7.63 -10.36
C PRO A 105 5.40 6.31 -10.25
N ASP A 106 6.00 5.20 -10.71
CA ASP A 106 5.44 3.86 -10.64
C ASP A 106 5.48 3.28 -9.21
N PHE A 107 6.42 3.72 -8.38
CA PHE A 107 6.48 3.35 -6.96
C PHE A 107 5.58 4.22 -6.08
N ALA A 108 5.45 5.51 -6.42
CA ALA A 108 4.63 6.45 -5.66
C ALA A 108 3.12 6.30 -5.95
N ASN A 109 2.76 5.98 -7.19
CA ASN A 109 1.37 5.97 -7.66
C ASN A 109 0.86 4.55 -7.95
N VAL A 110 1.29 3.56 -7.16
CA VAL A 110 0.79 2.19 -7.28
C VAL A 110 -0.71 2.16 -6.99
N GLU A 111 -1.49 1.61 -7.91
CA GLU A 111 -2.92 1.37 -7.68
C GLU A 111 -3.10 0.36 -6.54
N SER A 112 -3.92 0.71 -5.55
CA SER A 112 -4.23 -0.21 -4.46
C SER A 112 -5.14 -1.36 -4.92
N ILE A 113 -5.03 -2.51 -4.25
CA ILE A 113 -5.90 -3.67 -4.51
C ILE A 113 -7.38 -3.28 -4.45
N LEU A 114 -7.76 -2.44 -3.49
CA LEU A 114 -9.13 -1.94 -3.35
C LEU A 114 -9.58 -1.16 -4.59
N GLN A 115 -8.73 -0.24 -5.10
CA GLN A 115 -9.04 0.50 -6.32
C GLN A 115 -9.21 -0.42 -7.52
N SER A 116 -8.31 -1.38 -7.71
CA SER A 116 -8.41 -2.34 -8.81
C SER A 116 -9.70 -3.17 -8.72
N GLN A 117 -10.03 -3.70 -7.54
CA GLN A 117 -11.26 -4.47 -7.34
C GLN A 117 -12.53 -3.64 -7.58
N CYS A 118 -12.58 -2.41 -7.05
CA CYS A 118 -13.72 -1.53 -7.29
C CYS A 118 -13.84 -1.16 -8.77
N ARG A 119 -12.72 -0.92 -9.46
CA ARG A 119 -12.69 -0.66 -10.92
C ARG A 119 -13.29 -1.83 -11.69
N ASP A 120 -12.94 -3.07 -11.34
CA ASP A 120 -13.52 -4.28 -11.97
C ASP A 120 -15.03 -4.40 -11.73
N MET A 121 -15.54 -3.85 -10.64
CA MET A 121 -16.96 -3.74 -10.33
C MET A 121 -17.64 -2.52 -10.97
N GLY A 122 -16.91 -1.66 -11.68
CA GLY A 122 -17.42 -0.40 -12.23
C GLY A 122 -17.66 0.71 -11.19
N VAL A 123 -17.04 0.59 -10.00
CA VAL A 123 -17.17 1.54 -8.89
C VAL A 123 -15.91 2.39 -8.77
N GLN A 124 -16.07 3.72 -8.70
CA GLN A 124 -14.96 4.64 -8.46
C GLN A 124 -14.66 4.76 -6.96
N VAL A 125 -13.39 4.61 -6.59
CA VAL A 125 -12.89 4.86 -5.23
C VAL A 125 -12.45 6.31 -5.10
N VAL A 126 -12.93 6.99 -4.05
CA VAL A 126 -12.51 8.34 -3.67
C VAL A 126 -11.82 8.28 -2.31
N PHE A 127 -10.56 8.71 -2.23
CA PHE A 127 -9.85 8.83 -0.97
C PHE A 127 -10.07 10.20 -0.35
N LEU A 128 -10.53 10.22 0.90
CA LEU A 128 -10.69 11.44 1.67
C LEU A 128 -9.41 11.79 2.43
N PRO A 129 -9.10 13.09 2.64
CA PRO A 129 -7.99 13.52 3.47
C PRO A 129 -8.07 12.93 4.89
N LYS A 130 -6.93 12.55 5.45
CA LYS A 130 -6.85 12.03 6.83
C LYS A 130 -7.18 13.15 7.82
N PHE A 131 -7.94 12.81 8.86
CA PHE A 131 -8.33 13.71 9.95
C PHE A 131 -9.25 14.88 9.54
N HIS A 132 -9.98 14.71 8.44
CA HIS A 132 -11.00 15.63 7.96
C HIS A 132 -12.38 14.95 7.93
N CYS A 133 -12.92 14.62 9.11
CA CYS A 133 -14.19 13.89 9.23
C CYS A 133 -15.39 14.69 8.67
N GLU A 134 -15.29 16.02 8.63
CA GLU A 134 -16.27 16.92 8.02
C GLU A 134 -16.49 16.67 6.53
N LEU A 135 -15.49 16.12 5.83
CA LEU A 135 -15.56 15.78 4.41
C LEU A 135 -16.16 14.38 4.16
N ASN A 136 -16.42 13.60 5.21
CA ASN A 136 -16.94 12.25 5.09
C ASN A 136 -18.48 12.26 5.20
N PRO A 137 -19.23 12.04 4.11
CA PRO A 137 -20.69 12.17 4.12
C PRO A 137 -21.38 11.18 5.08
N ILE A 138 -20.74 10.06 5.42
CA ILE A 138 -21.31 9.10 6.39
C ILE A 138 -21.44 9.71 7.79
N GLU A 139 -20.57 10.65 8.18
CA GLU A 139 -20.63 11.29 9.49
C GLU A 139 -21.88 12.18 9.62
N GLN A 140 -22.29 12.83 8.53
CA GLN A 140 -23.54 13.61 8.48
C GLN A 140 -24.76 12.69 8.62
N CYS A 141 -24.76 11.54 7.93
CA CYS A 141 -25.84 10.55 8.07
C CYS A 141 -25.94 10.04 9.52
N TRP A 142 -24.81 9.71 10.14
CA TRP A 142 -24.78 9.21 11.52
C TRP A 142 -25.23 10.28 12.52
N GLY A 143 -24.80 11.53 12.34
CA GLY A 143 -25.25 12.65 13.16
C GLY A 143 -26.77 12.84 13.06
N TYR A 144 -27.33 12.82 11.84
CA TYR A 144 -28.76 12.94 11.62
C TYR A 144 -29.55 11.79 12.25
N SER A 145 -29.11 10.54 12.06
CA SER A 145 -29.77 9.36 12.63
C SER A 145 -29.80 9.42 14.16
N LYS A 146 -28.69 9.80 14.81
CA LYS A 146 -28.64 9.95 16.28
C LYS A 146 -29.57 11.05 16.77
N CYS A 147 -29.55 12.22 16.13
CA CYS A 147 -30.48 13.31 16.47
C CYS A 147 -31.95 12.87 16.30
N HIS A 148 -32.27 12.13 15.24
CA HIS A 148 -33.62 11.63 15.00
C HIS A 148 -34.06 10.63 16.07
N GLU A 149 -33.18 9.70 16.46
CA GLU A 149 -33.45 8.76 17.56
C GLU A 149 -33.65 9.48 18.89
N GLU A 150 -32.81 10.44 19.23
CA GLU A 150 -32.92 11.23 20.47
C GLU A 150 -34.23 12.02 20.53
N VAL A 151 -34.59 12.71 19.44
CA VAL A 151 -35.87 13.45 19.34
C VAL A 151 -37.06 12.49 19.43
N THR A 152 -36.99 11.33 18.78
CA THR A 152 -38.06 10.32 18.80
C THR A 152 -38.21 9.68 20.19
N MET A 153 -37.11 9.40 20.88
CA MET A 153 -37.12 8.91 22.26
C MET A 153 -37.67 9.97 23.23
N ALA A 154 -37.25 11.24 23.09
CA ALA A 154 -37.77 12.34 23.90
C ALA A 154 -39.28 12.56 23.69
N ALA A 155 -39.77 12.47 22.45
CA ALA A 155 -41.20 12.55 22.12
C ALA A 155 -42.01 11.38 22.72
N ARG A 156 -41.46 10.16 22.71
CA ARG A 156 -42.11 8.98 23.33
C ARG A 156 -42.18 9.08 24.86
N LEU A 157 -41.15 9.60 25.50
CA LEU A 157 -41.11 9.79 26.95
C LEU A 157 -42.03 10.94 27.42
N SER A 158 -42.13 12.02 26.65
CA SER A 158 -43.04 13.14 26.95
C SER A 158 -44.51 12.86 26.61
N GLY A 159 -44.79 11.94 25.68
CA GLY A 159 -46.14 11.52 25.31
C GLY A 159 -46.80 10.49 26.26
N SER A 160 -46.05 9.89 27.19
CA SER A 160 -46.58 8.88 28.14
C SER A 160 -47.20 9.49 29.42
N GLY A 161 -47.50 10.80 29.42
CA GLY A 161 -48.01 11.55 30.57
C GLY A 161 -49.43 12.09 30.44
N ARG A 162 -50.33 11.41 29.70
CA ARG A 162 -51.77 11.75 29.73
C ARG A 162 -52.66 10.55 29.40
N ILE A 163 -52.92 9.72 30.42
CA ILE A 163 -54.13 8.89 30.48
C ILE A 163 -54.73 9.08 31.88
N LEU A 164 -55.87 9.78 31.88
CA LEU A 164 -56.90 9.95 32.93
C LEU A 164 -56.45 10.38 34.33
#